data_AF-A0A8S2PDP2-F1
#
_entry.id   AF-A0A8S2PDP2-F1
#
_cell.length_a   1.000
_cell.length_b   1.000
_cell.length_c   1.000
_cell.angle_alpha   90.00
_cell.angle_beta   90.00
_cell.angle_gamma   90.00
#
_symmetry.space_group_name_H-M   'P 1'
#
loop_
_entity.id
_entity.type
_entity.pdbx_description
1 polymer ?
#
loop_
_entity_poly.entity_id
_entity_poly.type
_entity_poly.pdbx_seq_one_letter_code
_entity_poly.pdbx_strand_id
1 'polypeptide(L)'
;MFYVQIFYFLLVKSLLVHSESFTSITHLTYLFNTEVELAKQLESYLHEEYERLDRVEKFLNIIKDEIRQAQGKEENYFGNPINAYLFTKHLTVDWYGIEEIASRAISKDMGDNWIFPSFEDYTGSAIALMRLQDTYKLNTSELASGEISENFKSRKLTAVECYDLGRIAYTNKDFYHTLMWMQEALDQLEKDENKTSVNKVDILDHLAYATSQQGNLEHALAVTEEILNIVPDHVRAMNNKEYYEDLIRNQTSGSDEDLKLFRRVKRINNIQVKNDRPKDYLDEREAYEALCRSNGPELSPKIRAKLFCRYRHNNHPYLILRPVREEQLLDDPTVYLYHDVISDKDIDEIKKIALPRESMNAGRKID
;
A
#
# COMPACT_ATOMS: atom_id res chain seq x y z
N MET A 1 15.47 -46.64 -1.47
CA MET A 1 15.93 -45.47 -0.71
C MET A 1 15.71 -44.13 -1.44
N PHE A 2 15.82 -44.05 -2.77
CA PHE A 2 15.64 -42.78 -3.50
C PHE A 2 14.23 -42.16 -3.44
N TYR A 3 13.15 -42.96 -3.39
CA TYR A 3 11.77 -42.42 -3.32
C TYR A 3 11.42 -41.73 -1.99
N VAL A 4 12.07 -42.12 -0.88
CA VAL A 4 11.81 -41.54 0.44
C VAL A 4 12.46 -40.15 0.57
N GLN A 5 13.61 -39.93 -0.08
CA GLN A 5 14.28 -38.62 -0.10
C GLN A 5 13.55 -37.59 -0.96
N ILE A 6 12.96 -37.99 -2.09
CA ILE A 6 12.18 -37.08 -2.94
C ILE A 6 10.89 -36.63 -2.23
N PHE A 7 10.23 -37.54 -1.51
CA PHE A 7 9.02 -37.22 -0.74
C PHE A 7 9.33 -36.27 0.43
N TYR A 8 10.47 -36.45 1.10
CA TYR A 8 10.92 -35.55 2.17
C TYR A 8 11.32 -34.16 1.62
N PHE A 9 11.92 -34.09 0.43
CA PHE A 9 12.27 -32.81 -0.22
C PHE A 9 11.04 -32.01 -0.67
N LEU A 10 9.96 -32.69 -1.09
CA LEU A 10 8.69 -32.05 -1.43
C LEU A 10 7.91 -31.61 -0.19
N LEU A 11 7.90 -32.41 0.88
CA LEU A 11 7.26 -32.07 2.16
C LEU A 11 7.94 -30.90 2.88
N VAL A 12 9.27 -30.83 2.85
CA VAL A 12 10.04 -29.73 3.47
C VAL A 12 9.90 -28.43 2.68
N LYS A 13 9.72 -28.48 1.35
CA LYS A 13 9.43 -27.26 0.55
C LYS A 13 7.99 -26.76 0.71
N SER A 14 7.02 -27.63 0.98
CA SER A 14 5.65 -27.18 1.28
C SER A 14 5.48 -26.55 2.67
N LEU A 15 6.44 -26.73 3.57
CA LEU A 15 6.40 -26.19 4.95
C LEU A 15 7.04 -24.79 5.08
N LEU A 16 7.55 -24.23 3.99
CA LEU A 16 8.14 -22.88 3.94
C LEU A 16 7.50 -22.00 2.87
N VAL A 17 6.23 -22.25 2.52
CA VAL A 17 5.45 -21.33 1.69
C VAL A 17 4.72 -20.38 2.61
N HIS A 18 5.31 -19.22 2.87
CA HIS A 18 4.52 -18.07 3.33
C HIS A 18 3.66 -17.64 2.13
N SER A 19 2.34 -17.82 2.22
CA SER A 19 1.47 -17.37 1.14
C SER A 19 1.34 -15.86 1.21
N GLU A 20 1.62 -15.18 0.11
CA GLU A 20 1.37 -13.73 -0.03
C GLU A 20 -0.08 -13.40 0.29
N SER A 21 -0.31 -12.59 1.32
CA SER A 21 -1.63 -12.31 1.88
C SER A 21 -2.53 -11.55 0.91
N PHE A 22 -1.93 -10.76 0.02
CA PHE A 22 -2.65 -9.98 -0.99
C PHE A 22 -3.14 -10.80 -2.19
N THR A 23 -2.66 -12.05 -2.35
CA THR A 23 -3.01 -12.89 -3.51
C THR A 23 -4.34 -13.61 -3.35
N SER A 24 -4.94 -13.59 -2.16
CA SER A 24 -6.24 -14.20 -1.90
C SER A 24 -7.24 -13.22 -1.29
N ILE A 25 -8.37 -13.05 -1.98
CA ILE A 25 -9.54 -12.31 -1.49
C ILE A 25 -10.02 -12.88 -0.14
N THR A 26 -9.86 -14.19 0.08
CA THR A 26 -10.30 -14.84 1.32
C THR A 26 -9.43 -14.43 2.50
N HIS A 27 -8.13 -14.22 2.28
CA HIS A 27 -7.22 -13.74 3.32
C HIS A 27 -7.44 -12.25 3.59
N LEU A 28 -7.63 -11.42 2.54
CA LEU A 28 -8.01 -10.02 2.72
C LEU A 28 -9.33 -9.85 3.49
N THR A 29 -10.31 -10.71 3.22
CA THR A 29 -11.58 -10.74 3.98
C THR A 29 -11.36 -11.06 5.45
N TYR A 30 -10.43 -11.97 5.77
CA TYR A 30 -10.06 -12.28 7.15
C TYR A 30 -9.41 -11.08 7.84
N LEU A 31 -8.40 -10.47 7.21
CA LEU A 31 -7.69 -9.29 7.72
C LEU A 31 -8.63 -8.10 7.95
N PHE A 32 -9.62 -7.92 7.07
CA PHE A 32 -10.66 -6.92 7.25
C PHE A 32 -11.47 -7.15 8.54
N ASN A 33 -11.85 -8.39 8.85
CA ASN A 33 -12.55 -8.70 10.10
C ASN A 33 -11.66 -8.48 11.33
N THR A 34 -10.36 -8.75 11.22
CA THR A 34 -9.38 -8.39 12.25
C THR A 34 -9.34 -6.88 12.48
N GLU A 35 -9.30 -6.07 11.42
CA GLU A 35 -9.32 -4.60 11.51
C GLU A 35 -10.61 -4.09 12.18
N VAL A 36 -11.76 -4.69 11.85
CA VAL A 36 -13.04 -4.36 12.51
C VAL A 36 -13.00 -4.63 14.02
N GLU A 37 -12.37 -5.73 14.46
CA GLU A 37 -12.27 -6.04 15.88
C GLU A 37 -11.26 -5.14 16.61
N LEU A 38 -10.13 -4.85 15.97
CA LEU A 38 -9.15 -3.88 16.48
C LEU A 38 -9.76 -2.48 16.64
N ALA A 39 -10.58 -2.04 15.68
CA ALA A 39 -11.27 -0.76 15.76
C ALA A 39 -12.18 -0.69 16.99
N LYS A 40 -12.96 -1.75 17.28
CA LYS A 40 -13.80 -1.81 18.49
C LYS A 40 -12.98 -1.80 19.77
N GLN A 41 -11.84 -2.52 19.80
CA GLN A 41 -10.95 -2.51 20.95
C GLN A 41 -10.36 -1.11 21.20
N LEU A 42 -10.00 -0.41 20.13
CA LEU A 42 -9.52 0.97 20.19
C LEU A 42 -10.62 1.93 20.66
N GLU A 43 -11.86 1.78 20.19
CA GLU A 43 -12.99 2.57 20.67
C GLU A 43 -13.24 2.36 22.18
N SER A 44 -13.22 1.11 22.63
CA SER A 44 -13.34 0.77 24.06
C SER A 44 -12.20 1.36 24.87
N TYR A 45 -10.97 1.28 24.38
CA TYR A 45 -9.80 1.90 25.02
C TYR A 45 -9.96 3.42 25.14
N LEU A 46 -10.35 4.08 24.05
CA LEU A 46 -10.58 5.53 24.04
C LEU A 46 -11.65 5.94 25.05
N HIS A 47 -12.74 5.17 25.15
CA HIS A 47 -13.79 5.43 26.13
C HIS A 47 -13.27 5.33 27.57
N GLU A 48 -12.53 4.28 27.90
CA GLU A 48 -11.92 4.09 29.23
C GLU A 48 -10.92 5.20 29.57
N GLU A 49 -10.10 5.64 28.60
CA GLU A 49 -9.18 6.76 28.77
C GLU A 49 -9.92 8.09 28.97
N TYR A 50 -11.00 8.35 28.24
CA TYR A 50 -11.79 9.57 28.46
C TYR A 50 -12.42 9.60 29.85
N GLU A 51 -12.99 8.49 30.35
CA GLU A 51 -13.52 8.43 31.71
C GLU A 51 -12.43 8.58 32.79
N ARG A 52 -11.23 8.07 32.52
CA ARG A 52 -10.07 8.23 33.40
C ARG A 52 -9.65 9.70 33.46
N LEU A 53 -9.49 10.35 32.31
CA LEU A 53 -9.10 11.76 32.22
C LEU A 53 -10.16 12.69 32.82
N ASP A 54 -11.44 12.44 32.57
CA ASP A 54 -12.55 13.22 33.15
C ASP A 54 -12.54 13.18 34.70
N ARG A 55 -12.25 12.03 35.30
CA ARG A 55 -12.11 11.91 36.77
C ARG A 55 -10.94 12.74 37.30
N VAL A 56 -9.79 12.68 36.63
CA VAL A 56 -8.61 13.47 37.01
C VAL A 56 -8.88 14.97 36.85
N GLU A 57 -9.53 15.36 35.75
CA GLU A 57 -9.88 16.76 35.49
C GLU A 57 -10.89 17.31 36.51
N LYS A 58 -11.94 16.55 36.85
CA LYS A 58 -12.91 16.93 37.90
C LYS A 58 -12.23 17.16 39.24
N PHE A 59 -11.32 16.27 39.64
CA PHE A 59 -10.57 16.43 40.89
C PHE A 59 -9.67 17.67 40.86
N LEU A 60 -8.95 17.89 39.75
CA LEU A 60 -8.11 19.07 39.57
C LEU A 60 -8.92 20.37 39.68
N ASN A 61 -10.13 20.40 39.11
CA ASN A 61 -11.01 21.57 39.17
C ASN A 61 -11.51 21.85 40.59
N ILE A 62 -11.86 20.81 41.37
CA ILE A 62 -12.22 20.96 42.78
C ILE A 62 -11.07 21.61 43.56
N ILE A 63 -9.85 21.08 43.41
CA ILE A 63 -8.67 21.63 44.10
C ILE A 63 -8.38 23.07 43.68
N LYS A 64 -8.47 23.38 42.38
CA LYS A 64 -8.24 24.74 41.87
C LYS A 64 -9.21 25.75 42.50
N ASP A 65 -10.47 25.39 42.64
CA ASP A 65 -11.47 26.28 43.24
C ASP A 65 -11.26 26.44 44.76
N GLU A 66 -10.90 25.38 45.47
CA GLU A 66 -10.57 25.45 46.90
C GLU A 66 -9.31 26.28 47.15
N ILE A 67 -8.25 26.11 46.35
CA ILE A 67 -7.03 26.93 46.41
C ILE A 67 -7.39 28.40 46.18
N ARG A 68 -8.22 28.71 45.16
CA ARG A 68 -8.63 30.08 44.87
C ARG A 68 -9.38 30.72 46.04
N GLN A 69 -10.18 29.95 46.78
CA GLN A 69 -10.91 30.44 47.96
C GLN A 69 -10.00 30.67 49.17
N ALA A 70 -8.96 29.84 49.33
CA ALA A 70 -8.02 29.93 50.43
C ALA A 70 -6.94 31.02 50.24
N GLN A 71 -6.52 31.25 49.00
CA GLN A 71 -5.36 32.08 48.67
C GLN A 71 -5.51 33.53 49.14
N GLY A 72 -4.55 33.99 49.95
CA GLY A 72 -4.52 35.33 50.55
C GLY A 72 -5.46 35.54 51.74
N LYS A 73 -6.13 34.47 52.22
CA LYS A 73 -7.04 34.48 53.38
C LYS A 73 -6.92 33.19 54.21
N GLU A 74 -5.73 32.61 54.26
CA GLU A 74 -5.48 31.26 54.74
C GLU A 74 -5.93 31.06 56.20
N GLU A 75 -5.59 31.99 57.10
CA GLU A 75 -6.00 31.91 58.52
C GLU A 75 -7.53 31.84 58.69
N ASN A 76 -8.27 32.66 57.95
CA ASN A 76 -9.74 32.68 58.03
C ASN A 76 -10.35 31.45 57.33
N TYR A 77 -9.77 31.00 56.22
CA TYR A 77 -10.27 29.85 55.47
C TYR A 77 -10.09 28.55 56.26
N PHE A 78 -8.89 28.31 56.82
CA PHE A 78 -8.60 27.14 57.65
C PHE A 78 -9.10 27.26 59.09
N GLY A 79 -9.43 28.46 59.55
CA GLY A 79 -10.19 28.66 60.79
C GLY A 79 -11.60 28.05 60.75
N ASN A 80 -12.14 27.77 59.56
CA ASN A 80 -13.35 26.96 59.40
C ASN A 80 -13.00 25.46 59.53
N PRO A 81 -13.52 24.74 60.54
CA PRO A 81 -13.18 23.34 60.77
C PRO A 81 -13.59 22.40 59.64
N ILE A 82 -14.61 22.75 58.83
CA ILE A 82 -15.00 21.97 57.65
C ILE A 82 -13.93 22.07 56.56
N ASN A 83 -13.45 23.28 56.28
CA ASN A 83 -12.40 23.51 55.27
C ASN A 83 -11.08 22.85 55.69
N ALA A 84 -10.71 22.92 56.98
CA ALA A 84 -9.54 22.23 57.51
C ALA A 84 -9.66 20.69 57.40
N TYR A 85 -10.85 20.14 57.67
CA TYR A 85 -11.13 18.72 57.47
C TYR A 85 -11.01 18.31 55.99
N LEU A 86 -11.67 19.04 55.08
CA LEU A 86 -11.64 18.75 53.64
C LEU A 86 -10.21 18.81 53.09
N PHE A 87 -9.44 19.86 53.44
CA PHE A 87 -8.04 19.98 53.06
C PHE A 87 -7.19 18.79 53.55
N THR A 88 -7.39 18.37 54.80
CA THR A 88 -6.68 17.21 55.36
C THR A 88 -7.07 15.92 54.64
N LYS A 89 -8.36 15.72 54.33
CA LYS A 89 -8.86 14.57 53.57
C LYS A 89 -8.28 14.54 52.16
N HIS A 90 -8.20 15.68 51.48
CA HIS A 90 -7.63 15.79 50.14
C HIS A 90 -6.19 15.27 50.12
N LEU A 91 -5.34 15.77 51.03
CA LEU A 91 -3.92 15.42 51.10
C LEU A 91 -3.63 13.99 51.57
N THR A 92 -4.58 13.34 52.25
CA THR A 92 -4.35 12.01 52.85
C THR A 92 -5.04 10.88 52.11
N VAL A 93 -6.18 11.15 51.47
CA VAL A 93 -7.02 10.12 50.85
C VAL A 93 -7.23 10.39 49.36
N ASP A 94 -7.73 11.57 49.02
CA ASP A 94 -8.22 11.81 47.66
C ASP A 94 -7.06 11.89 46.64
N TRP A 95 -5.92 12.49 47.02
CA TRP A 95 -4.71 12.52 46.19
C TRP A 95 -4.15 11.12 45.88
N TYR A 96 -4.16 10.20 46.84
CA TYR A 96 -3.68 8.83 46.61
C TYR A 96 -4.57 8.08 45.61
N GLY A 97 -5.90 8.20 45.73
CA GLY A 97 -6.83 7.57 44.80
C GLY A 97 -6.70 8.13 43.38
N ILE A 98 -6.44 9.44 43.25
CA ILE A 98 -6.24 10.08 41.95
C ILE A 98 -4.88 9.73 41.36
N GLU A 99 -3.83 9.64 42.16
CA GLU A 99 -2.52 9.16 41.71
C GLU A 99 -2.62 7.75 41.13
N GLU A 100 -3.40 6.85 41.76
CA GLU A 100 -3.64 5.50 41.22
C GLU A 100 -4.37 5.53 39.86
N ILE A 101 -5.39 6.38 39.72
CA ILE A 101 -6.13 6.53 38.45
C ILE A 101 -5.24 7.17 37.37
N ALA A 102 -4.43 8.16 37.73
CA ALA A 102 -3.55 8.89 36.82
C ALA A 102 -2.35 8.04 36.36
N SER A 103 -1.81 7.20 37.25
CA SER A 103 -0.67 6.33 36.98
C SER A 103 -1.04 5.01 36.31
N ARG A 104 -2.33 4.65 36.27
CA ARG A 104 -2.79 3.47 35.54
C ARG A 104 -2.57 3.66 34.04
N ALA A 105 -1.46 3.13 33.54
CA ALA A 105 -1.31 2.88 32.12
C ALA A 105 -2.35 1.82 31.75
N ILE A 106 -3.37 2.19 30.97
CA ILE A 106 -4.24 1.20 30.35
C ILE A 106 -3.42 0.53 29.24
N SER A 107 -2.46 -0.32 29.61
CA SER A 107 -1.83 -1.24 28.66
C SER A 107 -2.83 -2.35 28.40
N LYS A 108 -3.86 -2.04 27.60
CA LYS A 108 -4.69 -3.09 27.02
C LYS A 108 -3.79 -3.76 25.99
N ASP A 109 -3.32 -4.95 26.35
CA ASP A 109 -2.69 -5.87 25.41
C ASP A 109 -3.72 -6.09 24.29
N MET A 110 -3.56 -5.37 23.17
CA MET A 110 -4.43 -5.44 22.00
C MET A 110 -4.14 -6.74 21.24
N GLY A 111 -4.19 -7.86 21.98
CA GLY A 111 -3.98 -9.22 21.52
C GLY A 111 -2.74 -9.43 20.65
N ASP A 112 -1.66 -9.92 21.23
CA ASP A 112 -0.47 -10.42 20.50
C ASP A 112 -0.74 -11.58 19.50
N ASN A 113 -2.00 -11.98 19.29
CA ASN A 113 -2.38 -13.13 18.46
C ASN A 113 -2.88 -12.76 17.05
N TRP A 114 -2.80 -11.49 16.64
CA TRP A 114 -3.19 -11.10 15.28
C TRP A 114 -2.07 -11.38 14.27
N ILE A 115 -2.41 -12.04 13.17
CA ILE A 115 -1.51 -12.23 12.05
C ILE A 115 -1.68 -11.04 11.12
N PHE A 116 -0.73 -10.11 11.15
CA PHE A 116 -0.68 -8.98 10.23
C PHE A 116 0.10 -9.31 8.96
N PRO A 117 -0.21 -8.64 7.83
CA PRO A 117 0.64 -8.69 6.65
C PRO A 117 2.05 -8.22 6.97
N SER A 118 3.02 -8.85 6.33
CA SER A 118 4.41 -8.46 6.40
C SER A 118 4.69 -7.23 5.52
N PHE A 119 5.88 -6.65 5.67
CA PHE A 119 6.35 -5.62 4.75
C PHE A 119 6.47 -6.16 3.31
N GLU A 120 6.75 -7.45 3.14
CA GLU A 120 6.79 -8.10 1.83
C GLU A 120 5.42 -8.05 1.15
N ASP A 121 4.34 -8.35 1.88
CA ASP A 121 2.96 -8.26 1.37
C ASP A 121 2.61 -6.84 0.92
N TYR A 122 3.04 -5.84 1.69
CA TYR A 122 2.87 -4.43 1.31
C TYR A 122 3.60 -4.11 0.01
N THR A 123 4.88 -4.48 -0.10
CA THR A 123 5.65 -4.25 -1.33
C THR A 123 5.08 -5.02 -2.53
N GLY A 124 4.64 -6.26 -2.34
CA GLY A 124 4.01 -7.09 -3.37
C GLY A 124 2.71 -6.48 -3.86
N SER A 125 1.89 -5.91 -2.97
CA SER A 125 0.66 -5.20 -3.35
C SER A 125 0.93 -3.95 -4.20
N ALA A 126 1.97 -3.18 -3.87
CA ALA A 126 2.38 -2.02 -4.64
C ALA A 126 2.89 -2.41 -6.04
N ILE A 127 3.71 -3.47 -6.14
CA ILE A 127 4.19 -4.00 -7.42
C ILE A 127 3.02 -4.54 -8.24
N ALA A 128 2.06 -5.23 -7.62
CA ALA A 128 0.86 -5.71 -8.30
C ALA A 128 0.00 -4.55 -8.85
N LEU A 129 -0.12 -3.44 -8.10
CA LEU A 129 -0.80 -2.24 -8.57
C LEU A 129 -0.11 -1.64 -9.81
N MET A 130 1.22 -1.52 -9.81
CA MET A 130 1.98 -1.07 -10.98
C MET A 130 1.86 -2.04 -12.16
N ARG A 131 1.79 -3.35 -11.89
CA ARG A 131 1.55 -4.34 -12.95
C ARG A 131 0.18 -4.14 -13.60
N LEU A 132 -0.85 -3.82 -12.83
CA LEU A 132 -2.18 -3.46 -13.36
C LEU A 132 -2.14 -2.14 -14.12
N GLN A 133 -1.44 -1.13 -13.59
CA GLN A 133 -1.20 0.15 -14.25
C GLN A 133 -0.68 -0.06 -15.68
N ASP A 134 0.37 -0.86 -15.81
CA ASP A 134 0.96 -1.20 -17.10
C ASP A 134 0.01 -2.03 -18.00
N THR A 135 -0.53 -3.13 -17.45
CA THR A 135 -1.35 -4.09 -18.21
C THR A 135 -2.56 -3.40 -18.81
N TYR A 136 -3.19 -2.49 -18.06
CA TYR A 136 -4.39 -1.79 -18.48
C TYR A 136 -4.13 -0.37 -19.00
N LYS A 137 -2.87 0.08 -19.07
CA LYS A 137 -2.48 1.46 -19.46
C LYS A 137 -3.20 2.53 -18.64
N LEU A 138 -3.32 2.31 -17.34
CA LEU A 138 -4.01 3.21 -16.43
C LEU A 138 -3.17 4.46 -16.21
N ASN A 139 -3.82 5.63 -16.24
CA ASN A 139 -3.15 6.88 -15.94
C ASN A 139 -2.84 6.97 -14.44
N THR A 140 -1.62 7.43 -14.09
CA THR A 140 -1.18 7.54 -12.69
C THR A 140 -2.08 8.46 -11.87
N SER A 141 -2.54 9.58 -12.45
CA SER A 141 -3.41 10.53 -11.77
C SER A 141 -4.84 10.00 -11.58
N GLU A 142 -5.35 9.18 -12.50
CA GLU A 142 -6.63 8.47 -12.35
C GLU A 142 -6.56 7.37 -11.28
N LEU A 143 -5.43 6.64 -11.23
CA LEU A 143 -5.16 5.70 -10.15
C LEU A 143 -5.08 6.41 -8.80
N ALA A 144 -4.36 7.53 -8.73
CA ALA A 144 -4.21 8.31 -7.51
C ALA A 144 -5.50 9.01 -7.08
N SER A 145 -6.39 9.38 -8.00
CA SER A 145 -7.72 9.92 -7.68
C SER A 145 -8.67 8.85 -7.11
N GLY A 146 -8.38 7.57 -7.37
CA GLY A 146 -9.24 6.46 -6.98
C GLY A 146 -10.45 6.26 -7.91
N GLU A 147 -10.45 6.88 -9.09
CA GLU A 147 -11.56 6.81 -10.06
C GLU A 147 -11.19 5.95 -11.28
N ILE A 148 -10.85 4.68 -11.03
CA ILE A 148 -10.36 3.77 -12.10
C ILE A 148 -11.48 3.44 -13.09
N SER A 149 -12.69 3.20 -12.60
CA SER A 149 -13.91 3.04 -13.42
C SER A 149 -15.16 3.12 -12.54
N GLU A 150 -16.35 3.07 -13.16
CA GLU A 150 -17.64 3.20 -12.43
C GLU A 150 -17.78 2.22 -11.25
N ASN A 151 -17.32 0.99 -11.42
CA ASN A 151 -17.44 -0.08 -10.42
C ASN A 151 -16.23 -0.18 -9.47
N PHE A 152 -15.17 0.59 -9.71
CA PHE A 152 -13.91 0.49 -8.99
C PHE A 152 -13.49 1.88 -8.51
N LYS A 153 -14.21 2.37 -7.49
CA LYS A 153 -13.95 3.64 -6.83
C LYS A 153 -13.31 3.45 -5.46
N SER A 154 -12.34 4.28 -5.13
CA SER A 154 -11.68 4.32 -3.82
C SER A 154 -11.54 5.74 -3.31
N ARG A 155 -11.03 5.90 -2.08
CA ARG A 155 -10.48 7.19 -1.66
C ARG A 155 -9.30 7.58 -2.55
N LYS A 156 -9.05 8.88 -2.59
CA LYS A 156 -7.84 9.46 -3.19
C LYS A 156 -6.60 9.06 -2.39
N LEU A 157 -5.50 8.79 -3.08
CA LEU A 157 -4.18 8.61 -2.49
C LEU A 157 -3.62 9.96 -2.04
N THR A 158 -3.00 9.97 -0.87
CA THR A 158 -2.28 11.12 -0.33
C THR A 158 -0.92 11.28 -1.01
N ALA A 159 -0.30 12.46 -0.87
CA ALA A 159 1.08 12.66 -1.35
C ALA A 159 2.08 11.66 -0.74
N VAL A 160 1.86 11.27 0.53
CA VAL A 160 2.67 10.25 1.23
C VAL A 160 2.57 8.90 0.52
N GLU A 161 1.37 8.47 0.19
CA GLU A 161 1.13 7.15 -0.42
C GLU A 161 1.63 7.10 -1.87
N CYS A 162 1.48 8.18 -2.63
CA CYS A 162 2.12 8.30 -3.94
C CYS A 162 3.66 8.25 -3.83
N TYR A 163 4.22 8.92 -2.83
CA TYR A 163 5.66 8.89 -2.57
C TYR A 163 6.15 7.48 -2.20
N ASP A 164 5.42 6.76 -1.35
CA ASP A 164 5.76 5.38 -0.98
C ASP A 164 5.72 4.42 -2.18
N LEU A 165 4.70 4.54 -3.06
CA LEU A 165 4.69 3.80 -4.33
C LEU A 165 5.94 4.11 -5.17
N GLY A 166 6.29 5.40 -5.31
CA GLY A 166 7.51 5.81 -6.02
C GLY A 166 8.79 5.22 -5.41
N ARG A 167 8.88 5.13 -4.08
CA ARG A 167 10.03 4.55 -3.36
C ARG A 167 10.13 3.04 -3.50
N ILE A 168 8.99 2.34 -3.49
CA ILE A 168 8.96 0.89 -3.75
C ILE A 168 9.46 0.62 -5.17
N ALA A 169 8.97 1.38 -6.17
CA ALA A 169 9.47 1.30 -7.54
C ALA A 169 10.97 1.59 -7.63
N TYR A 170 11.43 2.65 -6.95
CA TYR A 170 12.84 3.06 -6.93
C TYR A 170 13.76 1.97 -6.37
N THR A 171 13.35 1.36 -5.26
CA THR A 171 14.11 0.28 -4.61
C THR A 171 14.21 -0.95 -5.51
N ASN A 172 13.19 -1.20 -6.32
CA ASN A 172 13.16 -2.25 -7.33
C ASN A 172 13.86 -1.86 -8.65
N LYS A 173 14.50 -0.68 -8.71
CA LYS A 173 15.13 -0.11 -9.92
C LYS A 173 14.17 0.11 -11.09
N ASP A 174 12.88 0.19 -10.80
CA ASP A 174 11.84 0.53 -11.75
C ASP A 174 11.71 2.05 -11.85
N PHE A 175 12.70 2.67 -12.51
CA PHE A 175 12.74 4.12 -12.66
C PHE A 175 11.58 4.65 -13.51
N TYR A 176 10.97 3.79 -14.34
CA TYR A 176 9.80 4.14 -15.13
C TYR A 176 8.59 4.47 -14.25
N HIS A 177 8.27 3.58 -13.30
CA HIS A 177 7.22 3.85 -12.32
C HIS A 177 7.64 4.88 -11.26
N THR A 178 8.92 4.92 -10.86
CA THR A 178 9.40 5.95 -9.94
C THR A 178 9.09 7.35 -10.46
N LEU A 179 9.40 7.63 -11.73
CA LEU A 179 9.14 8.95 -12.31
C LEU A 179 7.64 9.32 -12.24
N MET A 180 6.77 8.38 -12.60
CA MET A 180 5.33 8.61 -12.60
C MET A 180 4.79 8.91 -11.19
N TRP A 181 5.15 8.06 -10.22
CA TRP A 181 4.61 8.17 -8.87
C TRP A 181 5.25 9.31 -8.06
N MET A 182 6.52 9.63 -8.31
CA MET A 182 7.16 10.82 -7.71
C MET A 182 6.58 12.12 -8.27
N GLN A 183 6.29 12.18 -9.57
CA GLN A 183 5.60 13.34 -10.16
C GLN A 183 4.19 13.48 -9.58
N GLU A 184 3.42 12.39 -9.51
CA GLU A 184 2.09 12.43 -8.90
C GLU A 184 2.18 12.83 -7.41
N ALA A 185 3.19 12.39 -6.67
CA ALA A 185 3.40 12.81 -5.28
C ALA A 185 3.62 14.33 -5.16
N LEU A 186 4.41 14.94 -6.08
CA LEU A 186 4.57 16.39 -6.15
C LEU A 186 3.25 17.10 -6.47
N ASP A 187 2.53 16.63 -7.48
CA ASP A 187 1.26 17.21 -7.91
C ASP A 187 0.20 17.14 -6.79
N GLN A 188 0.24 16.08 -5.98
CA GLN A 188 -0.63 15.93 -4.81
C GLN A 188 -0.21 16.86 -3.67
N LEU A 189 1.10 17.03 -3.45
CA LEU A 189 1.64 17.92 -2.43
C LEU A 189 1.28 19.40 -2.70
N GLU A 190 1.24 19.81 -3.97
CA GLU A 190 0.83 21.17 -4.34
C GLU A 190 -0.68 21.43 -4.13
N LYS A 191 -1.49 20.36 -4.22
CA LYS A 191 -2.96 20.42 -4.03
C LYS A 191 -3.37 20.28 -2.56
N ASP A 192 -2.46 19.84 -1.69
CA ASP A 192 -2.76 19.53 -0.31
C ASP A 192 -2.63 20.77 0.59
N GLU A 193 -3.77 21.32 1.03
CA GLU A 193 -3.82 22.44 1.97
C GLU A 193 -3.29 22.07 3.36
N ASN A 194 -3.26 20.77 3.71
CA ASN A 194 -3.00 20.30 5.07
C ASN A 194 -1.52 20.02 5.39
N LYS A 195 -0.58 20.48 4.54
CA LYS A 195 0.88 20.33 4.75
C LYS A 195 1.23 18.89 5.15
N THR A 196 1.14 18.00 4.18
CA THR A 196 1.56 16.60 4.32
C THR A 196 2.96 16.48 4.94
N SER A 197 3.20 15.38 5.66
CA SER A 197 4.47 15.14 6.38
C SER A 197 5.68 14.85 5.48
N VAL A 198 5.47 14.63 4.18
CA VAL A 198 6.57 14.34 3.25
C VAL A 198 7.29 15.61 2.86
N ASN A 199 8.61 15.58 2.95
CA ASN A 199 9.46 16.67 2.52
C ASN A 199 9.54 16.69 0.98
N LYS A 200 9.18 17.84 0.37
CA LYS A 200 9.32 18.08 -1.07
C LYS A 200 10.72 17.74 -1.59
N VAL A 201 11.76 18.04 -0.82
CA VAL A 201 13.15 17.76 -1.17
C VAL A 201 13.42 16.27 -1.37
N ASP A 202 12.82 15.42 -0.53
CA ASP A 202 13.03 13.97 -0.63
C ASP A 202 12.38 13.40 -1.89
N ILE A 203 11.22 13.92 -2.28
CA ILE A 203 10.55 13.55 -3.54
C ILE A 203 11.40 13.98 -4.74
N LEU A 204 11.89 15.22 -4.73
CA LEU A 204 12.73 15.76 -5.80
C LEU A 204 14.05 14.99 -5.94
N ASP A 205 14.66 14.54 -4.84
CA ASP A 205 15.92 13.79 -4.87
C ASP A 205 15.76 12.43 -5.59
N HIS A 206 14.71 11.68 -5.24
CA HIS A 206 14.37 10.44 -5.95
C HIS A 206 14.01 10.69 -7.41
N LEU A 207 13.24 11.76 -7.68
CA LEU A 207 12.85 12.15 -9.03
C LEU A 207 14.07 12.50 -9.88
N ALA A 208 15.01 13.30 -9.37
CA ALA A 208 16.23 13.68 -10.05
C ALA A 208 17.08 12.46 -10.43
N TYR A 209 17.30 11.54 -9.47
CA TYR A 209 18.05 10.32 -9.75
C TYR A 209 17.35 9.45 -10.80
N ALA A 210 16.07 9.13 -10.62
CA ALA A 210 15.32 8.30 -11.58
C ALA A 210 15.26 8.93 -12.97
N THR A 211 15.16 10.26 -13.05
CA THR A 211 15.20 11.02 -14.31
C THR A 211 16.54 10.83 -15.03
N SER A 212 17.65 10.86 -14.28
CA SER A 212 18.98 10.62 -14.85
C SER A 212 19.14 9.18 -15.37
N GLN A 213 18.60 8.20 -14.66
CA GLN A 213 18.65 6.79 -15.06
C GLN A 213 17.85 6.51 -16.34
N GLN A 214 16.79 7.29 -16.57
CA GLN A 214 16.01 7.27 -17.81
C GLN A 214 16.63 8.08 -18.95
N GLY A 215 17.83 8.62 -18.76
CA GLY A 215 18.62 9.31 -19.79
C GLY A 215 18.24 10.79 -19.99
N ASN A 216 17.42 11.37 -19.12
CA ASN A 216 17.01 12.78 -19.21
C ASN A 216 17.91 13.66 -18.33
N LEU A 217 19.21 13.75 -18.67
CA LEU A 217 20.19 14.43 -17.82
C LEU A 217 19.86 15.91 -17.59
N GLU A 218 19.32 16.60 -18.59
CA GLU A 218 18.94 18.01 -18.49
C GLU A 218 17.80 18.22 -17.50
N HIS A 219 16.81 17.32 -17.50
CA HIS A 219 15.71 17.37 -16.54
C HIS A 219 16.18 17.01 -15.13
N ALA A 220 17.06 16.01 -15.00
CA ALA A 220 17.66 15.64 -13.72
C ALA A 220 18.45 16.80 -13.10
N LEU A 221 19.21 17.53 -13.92
CA LEU A 221 19.92 18.74 -13.51
C LEU A 221 18.95 19.83 -13.05
N ALA A 222 17.88 20.11 -13.83
CA ALA A 222 16.89 21.12 -13.46
C ALA A 222 16.18 20.83 -12.12
N VAL A 223 15.78 19.57 -11.89
CA VAL A 223 15.20 19.12 -10.61
C VAL A 223 16.23 19.27 -9.47
N THR A 224 17.50 18.95 -9.73
CA THR A 224 18.58 19.10 -8.74
C THR A 224 18.82 20.58 -8.38
N GLU A 225 18.73 21.49 -9.35
CA GLU A 225 18.81 22.93 -9.09
C GLU A 225 17.60 23.43 -8.27
N GLU A 226 16.41 22.86 -8.45
CA GLU A 226 15.27 23.14 -7.58
C GLU A 226 15.54 22.71 -6.13
N ILE A 227 16.15 21.55 -5.91
CA ILE A 227 16.57 21.12 -4.56
C ILE A 227 17.52 22.14 -3.94
N LEU A 228 18.53 22.61 -4.69
CA LEU A 228 19.50 23.59 -4.19
C LEU A 228 18.89 24.99 -3.98
N ASN A 229 17.81 25.34 -4.67
CA ASN A 229 17.07 26.57 -4.39
C ASN A 229 16.31 26.49 -3.05
N ILE A 230 15.85 25.30 -2.65
CA ILE A 230 15.17 25.08 -1.36
C ILE A 230 16.19 24.90 -0.23
N VAL A 231 17.23 24.08 -0.45
CA VAL A 231 18.28 23.75 0.51
C VAL A 231 19.65 23.93 -0.15
N PRO A 232 20.25 25.13 -0.09
CA PRO A 232 21.54 25.42 -0.76
C PRO A 232 22.70 24.52 -0.34
N ASP A 233 22.75 24.13 0.94
CA ASP A 233 23.83 23.30 1.50
C ASP A 233 23.55 21.79 1.39
N HIS A 234 22.64 21.36 0.49
CA HIS A 234 22.31 19.96 0.31
C HIS A 234 23.44 19.19 -0.39
N VAL A 235 24.33 18.59 0.40
CA VAL A 235 25.56 17.91 -0.03
C VAL A 235 25.34 16.96 -1.22
N ARG A 236 24.30 16.12 -1.17
CA ARG A 236 24.01 15.16 -2.25
C ARG A 236 23.59 15.86 -3.55
N ALA A 237 22.81 16.93 -3.47
CA ALA A 237 22.36 17.65 -4.65
C ALA A 237 23.51 18.44 -5.29
N MET A 238 24.43 19.00 -4.49
CA MET A 238 25.64 19.63 -5.02
C MET A 238 26.49 18.64 -5.81
N ASN A 239 26.73 17.44 -5.26
CA ASN A 239 27.49 16.39 -5.94
C ASN A 239 26.76 15.88 -7.20
N ASN A 240 25.45 15.67 -7.12
CA ASN A 240 24.64 15.24 -8.28
C ASN A 240 24.65 16.29 -9.40
N LYS A 241 24.62 17.59 -9.05
CA LYS A 241 24.71 18.68 -10.02
C LYS A 241 26.02 18.63 -10.80
N GLU A 242 27.14 18.55 -10.10
CA GLU A 242 28.46 18.44 -10.75
C GLU A 242 28.52 17.20 -11.65
N TYR A 243 28.05 16.07 -11.14
CA TYR A 243 27.99 14.82 -11.89
C TYR A 243 27.13 14.92 -13.18
N TYR A 244 25.94 15.51 -13.11
CA TYR A 244 25.08 15.67 -14.30
C TYR A 244 25.66 16.69 -15.29
N GLU A 245 26.24 17.80 -14.83
CA GLU A 245 26.92 18.78 -15.69
C GLU A 245 28.10 18.14 -16.44
N ASP A 246 28.87 17.26 -15.78
CA ASP A 246 29.95 16.50 -16.41
C ASP A 246 29.45 15.54 -17.50
N LEU A 247 28.38 14.78 -17.21
CA LEU A 247 27.80 13.88 -18.20
C LEU A 247 27.29 14.62 -19.43
N ILE A 248 26.63 15.77 -19.25
CA ILE A 248 26.14 16.60 -20.36
C ILE A 248 27.31 17.15 -21.19
N ARG A 249 28.37 17.64 -20.54
CA ARG A 249 29.59 18.14 -21.21
C ARG A 249 30.33 17.06 -22.00
N ASN A 250 30.25 15.80 -21.57
CA ASN A 250 30.86 14.69 -22.30
C ASN A 250 30.00 14.26 -23.50
N GLN A 251 28.68 14.44 -23.45
CA GLN A 251 27.76 14.11 -24.54
C GLN A 251 27.70 15.17 -25.64
N THR A 252 27.78 16.45 -25.26
CA THR A 252 27.86 17.58 -26.18
C THR A 252 29.33 17.91 -26.41
N SER A 253 29.85 17.80 -27.63
CA SER A 253 31.27 18.03 -27.91
C SER A 253 31.70 19.49 -27.65
N GLY A 254 31.93 19.83 -26.37
CA GLY A 254 32.65 20.98 -25.84
C GLY A 254 32.23 22.39 -26.32
N SER A 255 31.22 23.01 -25.69
CA SER A 255 31.25 24.47 -25.50
C SER A 255 30.44 24.93 -24.27
N ASP A 256 31.01 25.86 -23.49
CA ASP A 256 30.33 26.53 -22.35
C ASP A 256 29.20 27.47 -22.81
N GLU A 257 29.13 27.80 -24.11
CA GLU A 257 28.07 28.65 -24.68
C GLU A 257 26.77 27.88 -24.88
N ASP A 258 26.84 26.59 -25.22
CA ASP A 258 25.66 25.73 -25.34
C ASP A 258 24.97 25.62 -23.98
N LEU A 259 25.69 25.32 -22.90
CA LEU A 259 25.16 25.28 -21.53
C LEU A 259 24.47 26.59 -21.11
N LYS A 260 25.02 27.76 -21.50
CA LYS A 260 24.43 29.08 -21.17
C LYS A 260 23.19 29.39 -22.00
N LEU A 261 23.14 28.97 -23.26
CA LEU A 261 21.95 29.08 -24.11
C LEU A 261 20.83 28.16 -23.59
N PHE A 262 21.18 26.96 -23.11
CA PHE A 262 20.25 26.00 -22.50
C PHE A 262 19.63 26.50 -21.19
N ARG A 263 20.44 27.04 -20.25
CA ARG A 263 19.95 27.66 -18.99
C ARG A 263 18.92 28.78 -19.21
N ARG A 264 18.88 29.36 -20.41
CA ARG A 264 18.00 30.48 -20.77
C ARG A 264 16.63 30.06 -21.30
N VAL A 265 16.43 28.78 -21.69
CA VAL A 265 15.32 28.41 -22.60
C VAL A 265 14.20 27.55 -21.97
N LYS A 266 14.34 26.86 -20.85
CA LYS A 266 13.20 26.06 -20.33
C LYS A 266 13.00 26.14 -18.82
N ARG A 267 11.92 26.84 -18.45
CA ARG A 267 11.15 26.48 -17.24
C ARG A 267 10.75 25.01 -17.37
N ILE A 268 10.82 24.28 -16.26
CA ILE A 268 10.66 22.82 -16.08
C ILE A 268 9.49 22.20 -16.88
N ASN A 269 8.49 23.00 -17.27
CA ASN A 269 7.22 22.52 -17.81
C ASN A 269 7.20 22.15 -19.32
N ASN A 270 8.29 22.36 -20.09
CA ASN A 270 8.28 22.16 -21.57
C ASN A 270 9.37 21.21 -22.12
N ILE A 271 9.97 20.37 -21.29
CA ILE A 271 10.82 19.26 -21.75
C ILE A 271 9.94 18.02 -21.77
N GLN A 272 9.75 17.38 -22.93
CA GLN A 272 9.18 16.04 -22.96
C GLN A 272 10.18 15.10 -22.28
N VAL A 273 9.90 14.76 -21.01
CA VAL A 273 10.68 13.77 -20.27
C VAL A 273 10.44 12.43 -20.95
N LYS A 274 11.51 11.84 -21.47
CA LYS A 274 11.45 10.51 -22.05
C LYS A 274 11.31 9.51 -20.90
N ASN A 275 10.14 8.92 -20.74
CA ASN A 275 9.91 7.87 -19.76
C ASN A 275 9.49 6.59 -20.46
N ASP A 276 10.45 6.00 -21.19
CA ASP A 276 10.19 4.73 -21.87
C ASP A 276 10.20 3.60 -20.84
N ARG A 277 9.23 2.68 -20.99
CA ARG A 277 9.22 1.45 -20.22
C ARG A 277 10.43 0.59 -20.60
N PRO A 278 11.17 0.01 -19.65
CA PRO A 278 12.24 -0.93 -19.95
C PRO A 278 11.74 -2.07 -20.83
N LYS A 279 12.57 -2.51 -21.78
CA LYS A 279 12.26 -3.71 -22.56
C LYS A 279 12.18 -4.91 -21.62
N ASP A 280 11.08 -5.64 -21.71
CA ASP A 280 10.94 -6.88 -20.97
C ASP A 280 11.81 -7.98 -21.59
N TYR A 281 12.11 -9.03 -20.82
CA TYR A 281 12.79 -10.23 -21.31
C TYR A 281 11.87 -11.10 -22.18
N LEU A 282 10.55 -10.89 -22.10
CA LEU A 282 9.53 -11.56 -22.92
C LEU A 282 9.09 -10.65 -24.07
N ASP A 283 9.38 -11.08 -25.29
CA ASP A 283 8.93 -10.39 -26.51
C ASP A 283 7.39 -10.38 -26.63
N GLU A 284 6.70 -11.35 -26.01
CA GLU A 284 5.25 -11.49 -26.07
C GLU A 284 4.48 -10.65 -25.03
N ARG A 285 5.18 -9.91 -24.14
CA ARG A 285 4.51 -9.14 -23.05
C ARG A 285 3.44 -8.20 -23.58
N GLU A 286 3.75 -7.46 -24.65
CA GLU A 286 2.79 -6.52 -25.25
C GLU A 286 1.54 -7.22 -25.79
N ALA A 287 1.71 -8.39 -26.42
CA ALA A 287 0.62 -9.20 -26.93
C ALA A 287 -0.23 -9.76 -25.78
N TYR A 288 0.40 -10.23 -24.72
CA TYR A 288 -0.25 -10.68 -23.50
C TYR A 288 -1.10 -9.57 -22.86
N GLU A 289 -0.52 -8.39 -22.64
CA GLU A 289 -1.23 -7.25 -22.08
C GLU A 289 -2.37 -6.77 -23.01
N ALA A 290 -2.20 -6.84 -24.32
CA ALA A 290 -3.27 -6.55 -25.28
C ALA A 290 -4.45 -7.52 -25.15
N LEU A 291 -4.18 -8.82 -24.95
CA LEU A 291 -5.22 -9.82 -24.68
C LEU A 291 -5.96 -9.54 -23.36
N CYS A 292 -5.27 -9.13 -22.30
CA CYS A 292 -5.89 -8.74 -21.03
C CYS A 292 -6.84 -7.53 -21.17
N ARG A 293 -6.58 -6.66 -22.15
CA ARG A 293 -7.42 -5.49 -22.49
C ARG A 293 -8.53 -5.81 -23.50
N SER A 294 -8.69 -7.07 -23.90
CA SER A 294 -9.60 -7.49 -24.99
C SER A 294 -9.27 -6.84 -26.34
N ASN A 295 -8.04 -6.35 -26.53
CA ASN A 295 -7.55 -5.71 -27.74
C ASN A 295 -6.52 -6.60 -28.47
N GLY A 296 -6.54 -7.89 -28.20
CA GLY A 296 -5.65 -8.86 -28.84
C GLY A 296 -6.04 -9.17 -30.29
N PRO A 297 -5.15 -9.84 -31.05
CA PRO A 297 -5.45 -10.24 -32.41
C PRO A 297 -6.63 -11.22 -32.43
N GLU A 298 -7.70 -10.86 -33.16
CA GLU A 298 -8.81 -11.78 -33.38
C GLU A 298 -8.38 -12.98 -34.23
N LEU A 299 -8.96 -14.14 -33.94
CA LEU A 299 -8.82 -15.31 -34.81
C LEU A 299 -9.34 -14.99 -36.21
N SER A 300 -8.59 -15.37 -37.24
CA SER A 300 -9.03 -15.18 -38.62
C SER A 300 -10.38 -15.89 -38.86
N PRO A 301 -11.27 -15.35 -39.72
CA PRO A 301 -12.56 -16.00 -40.02
C PRO A 301 -12.41 -17.45 -40.49
N LYS A 302 -11.31 -17.76 -41.19
CA LYS A 302 -10.99 -19.13 -41.65
C LYS A 302 -10.72 -20.10 -40.50
N ILE A 303 -10.08 -19.63 -39.43
CA ILE A 303 -9.81 -20.46 -38.25
C ILE A 303 -11.09 -20.60 -37.43
N ARG A 304 -11.81 -19.49 -37.18
CA ARG A 304 -13.09 -19.51 -36.46
C ARG A 304 -14.11 -20.47 -37.08
N ALA A 305 -14.19 -20.52 -38.41
CA ALA A 305 -15.10 -21.41 -39.12
C ALA A 305 -14.81 -22.92 -38.93
N LYS A 306 -13.61 -23.30 -38.48
CA LYS A 306 -13.26 -24.69 -38.18
C LYS A 306 -13.58 -25.10 -36.74
N LEU A 307 -13.75 -24.14 -35.85
CA LEU A 307 -14.05 -24.40 -34.44
C LEU A 307 -15.49 -24.92 -34.31
N PHE A 308 -15.71 -25.84 -33.37
CA PHE A 308 -17.01 -26.44 -33.15
C PHE A 308 -17.29 -26.67 -31.66
N CYS A 309 -18.57 -26.77 -31.34
CA CYS A 309 -19.05 -27.26 -30.06
C CYS A 309 -19.71 -28.62 -30.25
N ARG A 310 -19.42 -29.59 -29.38
CA ARG A 310 -20.02 -30.92 -29.43
C ARG A 310 -20.27 -31.51 -28.05
N TYR A 311 -21.18 -32.47 -28.01
CA TYR A 311 -21.39 -33.32 -26.84
C TYR A 311 -20.46 -34.52 -26.90
N ARG A 312 -19.61 -34.69 -25.89
CA ARG A 312 -18.63 -35.78 -25.84
C ARG A 312 -18.95 -36.75 -24.72
N HIS A 313 -19.11 -38.02 -25.08
CA HIS A 313 -19.39 -39.11 -24.13
C HIS A 313 -18.23 -40.11 -23.98
N ASN A 314 -17.31 -40.18 -24.95
CA ASN A 314 -16.15 -41.07 -24.94
C ASN A 314 -16.47 -42.54 -24.59
N ASN A 315 -17.66 -43.02 -24.99
CA ASN A 315 -18.22 -44.34 -24.64
C ASN A 315 -18.23 -44.69 -23.15
N HIS A 316 -18.15 -43.69 -22.26
CA HIS A 316 -18.24 -43.90 -20.83
C HIS A 316 -19.72 -44.03 -20.43
N PRO A 317 -20.15 -45.10 -19.71
CA PRO A 317 -21.56 -45.36 -19.41
C PRO A 317 -22.32 -44.16 -18.82
N TYR A 318 -21.68 -43.41 -17.92
CA TYR A 318 -22.28 -42.21 -17.32
C TYR A 318 -22.40 -41.03 -18.29
N LEU A 319 -21.42 -40.86 -19.18
CA LEU A 319 -21.42 -39.74 -20.13
C LEU A 319 -22.29 -40.04 -21.37
N ILE A 320 -22.68 -41.29 -21.60
CA ILE A 320 -23.70 -41.63 -22.59
C ILE A 320 -25.05 -41.02 -22.18
N LEU A 321 -25.38 -41.06 -20.88
CA LEU A 321 -26.61 -40.48 -20.33
C LEU A 321 -26.51 -38.96 -20.16
N ARG A 322 -25.33 -38.46 -19.78
CA ARG A 322 -25.06 -37.02 -19.62
C ARG A 322 -23.74 -36.64 -20.28
N PRO A 323 -23.71 -36.40 -21.60
CA PRO A 323 -22.49 -36.04 -22.30
C PRO A 323 -21.92 -34.69 -21.82
N VAL A 324 -20.59 -34.56 -21.85
CA VAL A 324 -19.93 -33.31 -21.52
C VAL A 324 -20.06 -32.34 -22.70
N ARG A 325 -20.34 -31.07 -22.40
CA ARG A 325 -20.29 -29.99 -23.39
C ARG A 325 -18.84 -29.60 -23.63
N GLU A 326 -18.34 -29.88 -24.83
CA GLU A 326 -16.98 -29.57 -25.27
C GLU A 326 -17.04 -28.46 -26.33
N GLU A 327 -16.29 -27.39 -26.12
CA GLU A 327 -16.09 -26.28 -27.05
C GLU A 327 -14.63 -26.25 -27.49
N GLN A 328 -14.35 -26.23 -28.80
CA GLN A 328 -13.00 -26.06 -29.30
C GLN A 328 -12.66 -24.56 -29.40
N LEU A 329 -11.68 -24.10 -28.63
CA LEU A 329 -11.21 -22.71 -28.63
C LEU A 329 -10.11 -22.46 -29.67
N LEU A 330 -9.28 -23.47 -29.94
CA LEU A 330 -8.20 -23.39 -30.91
C LEU A 330 -7.94 -24.77 -31.54
N ASP A 331 -7.52 -24.77 -32.82
CA ASP A 331 -7.22 -26.00 -33.57
C ASP A 331 -5.75 -26.42 -33.42
N ASP A 332 -4.82 -25.46 -33.54
CA ASP A 332 -3.38 -25.67 -33.42
C ASP A 332 -2.71 -24.52 -32.64
N PRO A 333 -2.21 -24.76 -31.41
CA PRO A 333 -2.38 -25.99 -30.64
C PRO A 333 -3.86 -26.21 -30.29
N THR A 334 -4.26 -27.47 -30.19
CA THR A 334 -5.65 -27.80 -29.90
C THR A 334 -6.02 -27.43 -28.46
N VAL A 335 -6.99 -26.54 -28.28
CA VAL A 335 -7.49 -26.13 -26.96
C VAL A 335 -8.99 -26.38 -26.88
N TYR A 336 -9.42 -27.09 -25.84
CA TYR A 336 -10.83 -27.37 -25.56
C TYR A 336 -11.25 -26.78 -24.21
N LEU A 337 -12.45 -26.19 -24.17
CA LEU A 337 -13.15 -25.77 -22.97
C LEU A 337 -14.30 -26.73 -22.71
N TYR A 338 -14.34 -27.29 -21.50
CA TYR A 338 -15.45 -28.14 -21.08
C TYR A 338 -16.36 -27.37 -20.14
N HIS A 339 -17.64 -27.26 -20.52
CA HIS A 339 -18.62 -26.51 -19.77
C HIS A 339 -19.36 -27.39 -18.76
N ASP A 340 -19.60 -26.82 -17.58
CA ASP A 340 -20.46 -27.39 -16.53
C ASP A 340 -20.10 -28.84 -16.15
N VAL A 341 -18.79 -29.11 -16.10
CA VAL A 341 -18.24 -30.41 -15.68
C VAL A 341 -18.41 -30.63 -14.18
N ILE A 342 -18.32 -29.54 -13.41
CA ILE A 342 -18.38 -29.53 -11.94
C ILE A 342 -19.63 -28.76 -11.54
N SER A 343 -20.42 -29.29 -10.59
CA SER A 343 -21.62 -28.59 -10.11
C SER A 343 -21.25 -27.44 -9.16
N ASP A 344 -22.10 -26.42 -9.04
CA ASP A 344 -21.88 -25.31 -8.10
C ASP A 344 -21.63 -25.81 -6.67
N LYS A 345 -22.32 -26.87 -6.24
CA LYS A 345 -22.12 -27.49 -4.93
C LYS A 345 -20.72 -28.09 -4.79
N ASP A 346 -20.22 -28.78 -5.82
CA ASP A 346 -18.88 -29.36 -5.81
C ASP A 346 -17.82 -28.25 -5.86
N ILE A 347 -18.06 -27.17 -6.63
CA ILE A 347 -17.21 -25.97 -6.67
C ILE A 347 -17.11 -25.37 -5.26
N ASP A 348 -18.23 -25.21 -4.57
CA ASP A 348 -18.25 -24.64 -3.22
C ASP A 348 -17.56 -25.55 -2.20
N GLU A 349 -17.72 -26.87 -2.33
CA GLU A 349 -17.02 -27.82 -1.47
C GLU A 349 -15.50 -27.79 -1.71
N ILE A 350 -15.08 -27.72 -2.98
CA ILE A 350 -13.66 -27.55 -3.33
C ILE A 350 -13.11 -26.25 -2.74
N LYS A 351 -13.85 -25.13 -2.86
CA LYS A 351 -13.47 -23.86 -2.23
C LYS A 351 -13.29 -24.02 -0.72
N LYS A 352 -14.23 -24.66 -0.02
CA LYS A 352 -14.13 -24.90 1.43
C LYS A 352 -12.91 -25.73 1.81
N ILE A 353 -12.59 -26.76 1.04
CA ILE A 353 -11.43 -27.63 1.30
C ILE A 353 -10.12 -26.90 0.99
N ALA A 354 -10.10 -26.02 -0.01
CA ALA A 354 -8.94 -25.25 -0.42
C ALA A 354 -8.63 -24.06 0.50
N LEU A 355 -9.60 -23.59 1.29
CA LEU A 355 -9.37 -22.53 2.28
C LEU A 355 -8.33 -22.98 3.32
N PRO A 356 -7.32 -22.14 3.64
CA PRO A 356 -6.34 -22.45 4.67
C PRO A 356 -7.04 -22.75 6.01
N ARG A 357 -6.67 -23.85 6.67
CA ARG A 357 -7.27 -24.24 7.96
C ARG A 357 -7.06 -23.20 9.08
N GLU A 358 -6.05 -22.34 8.96
CA GLU A 358 -5.77 -21.28 9.93
C GLU A 358 -6.86 -20.21 9.98
N SER A 359 -7.53 -19.89 8.86
CA SER A 359 -8.69 -18.97 8.85
C SER A 359 -9.93 -19.57 9.51
N MET A 360 -9.97 -20.89 9.78
CA MET A 360 -11.09 -21.57 10.44
C MET A 360 -10.93 -21.69 11.95
N ASN A 361 -9.71 -21.61 12.49
CA ASN A 361 -9.44 -21.86 13.91
C ASN A 361 -9.51 -20.60 14.79
N ALA A 362 -9.37 -19.40 14.23
CA ALA A 362 -9.46 -18.15 14.99
C ALA A 362 -10.90 -17.77 15.41
N GLY A 363 -11.93 -18.43 14.84
CA GLY A 363 -13.33 -18.29 15.26
C GLY A 363 -13.75 -19.24 16.38
N ARG A 364 -12.91 -20.24 16.73
CA ARG A 364 -13.14 -21.04 17.94
C ARG A 364 -12.41 -20.39 19.09
N LYS A 365 -13.16 -19.60 19.87
CA LYS A 365 -12.86 -19.47 21.29
C LYS A 365 -12.57 -20.86 21.82
N ILE A 366 -11.37 -21.06 22.34
CA ILE A 366 -11.10 -22.15 23.26
C ILE A 366 -11.88 -21.75 24.51
N ASP A 367 -12.99 -22.45 24.77
CA ASP A 367 -13.78 -22.32 25.99
C ASP A 367 -12.93 -22.60 27.24
#